data_AF-A0A7W6KH70-F1
#
_entry.id   AF-A0A7W6KH70-F1
#
_cell.length_a   1.000
_cell.length_b   1.000
_cell.length_c   1.000
_cell.angle_alpha   90.00
_cell.angle_beta   90.00
_cell.angle_gamma   90.00
#
_symmetry.space_group_name_H-M   'P 1'
#
loop_
_entity.id
_entity.type
_entity.pdbx_description
1 polymer ?
#
loop_
_entity_poly.entity_id
_entity_poly.type
_entity_poly.pdbx_seq_one_letter_code
_entity_poly.pdbx_strand_id
1 'polypeptide(L)' 'MEITIDIGYEQLLAAIKKLPAAKIKQLKSVLNDEFIEQKASNDLSDFQEFLLKGPIMNEEQYKQHQANRKNFNSWRTK' A
#
# COMPACT_ATOMS: atom_id res chain seq x y z
N MET A 1 4.06 -9.38 -19.70
CA MET A 1 4.01 -10.67 -18.98
C MET A 1 4.77 -10.46 -17.69
N GLU A 2 4.07 -10.13 -16.61
CA GLU A 2 4.67 -10.08 -15.28
C GLU A 2 4.80 -11.51 -14.80
N ILE A 3 6.03 -12.02 -14.72
CA ILE A 3 6.29 -13.33 -14.16
C ILE A 3 6.17 -13.15 -12.66
N THR A 4 5.00 -13.46 -12.10
CA THR A 4 4.79 -13.57 -10.65
C THR A 4 5.51 -14.81 -10.17
N ILE A 5 6.82 -14.65 -9.99
CA ILE A 5 7.68 -15.68 -9.44
C ILE A 5 7.34 -15.79 -7.96
N ASP A 6 6.60 -16.83 -7.55
CA ASP A 6 6.37 -17.20 -6.16
C ASP A 6 7.65 -17.80 -5.56
N ILE A 7 8.68 -16.97 -5.45
CA ILE A 7 9.93 -17.29 -4.75
C ILE A 7 9.85 -16.61 -3.39
N GLY A 8 9.88 -17.44 -2.34
CA GLY A 8 10.00 -16.93 -0.98
C GLY A 8 11.29 -16.12 -0.81
N TYR A 9 11.24 -15.06 0.00
CA TYR A 9 12.36 -14.15 0.22
C TYR A 9 13.69 -14.87 0.51
N GLU A 10 13.65 -15.95 1.31
CA GLU A 10 14.80 -16.79 1.64
C GLU A 10 15.46 -17.44 0.42
N GLN A 11 14.67 -17.91 -0.54
CA GLN A 11 15.17 -18.51 -1.77
C GLN A 11 15.79 -17.45 -2.70
N LEU A 12 15.21 -16.26 -2.75
CA LEU A 12 15.76 -15.13 -3.50
C LEU A 12 17.10 -14.67 -2.90
N LEU A 13 17.17 -14.59 -1.57
CA LEU A 13 18.40 -14.25 -0.86
C LEU A 13 19.49 -15.30 -1.08
N ALA A 14 19.15 -16.59 -1.04
CA ALA A 14 20.07 -17.68 -1.33
C ALA A 14 20.60 -17.62 -2.78
N ALA A 15 19.76 -17.25 -3.73
CA ALA A 15 20.16 -17.07 -5.13
C ALA A 15 21.11 -15.88 -5.30
N ILE A 16 20.81 -14.74 -4.66
CA ILE A 16 21.65 -13.53 -4.72
C ILE A 16 23.02 -13.79 -4.10
N LYS A 17 23.09 -14.54 -2.99
CA LYS A 17 24.36 -14.91 -2.34
C LYS A 17 25.26 -15.80 -3.22
N LYS A 18 24.70 -16.53 -4.18
CA LYS A 18 25.46 -17.36 -5.13
C LYS A 18 26.00 -16.57 -6.34
N LEU A 19 25.60 -15.30 -6.51
CA LEU A 19 26.07 -14.48 -7.63
C LEU A 19 27.55 -14.11 -7.46
N PRO A 20 28.29 -13.91 -8.57
CA PRO A 20 29.65 -13.39 -8.52
C PRO A 20 29.70 -12.01 -7.85
N ALA A 21 30.77 -11.73 -7.10
CA ALA A 21 30.92 -10.49 -6.33
C ALA A 21 30.72 -9.21 -7.19
N ALA A 22 31.17 -9.23 -8.45
CA ALA A 22 30.96 -8.12 -9.39
C ALA A 22 29.47 -7.87 -9.68
N LYS A 23 28.68 -8.94 -9.81
CA LYS A 23 27.22 -8.86 -10.03
C LYS A 23 26.48 -8.43 -8.79
N ILE A 24 26.93 -8.84 -7.60
CA ILE A 24 26.39 -8.34 -6.32
C ILE A 24 26.62 -6.83 -6.21
N LYS A 25 27.80 -6.34 -6.60
CA LYS A 25 28.12 -4.91 -6.58
C LYS A 25 27.25 -4.11 -7.57
N GLN A 26 27.02 -4.65 -8.77
CA GLN A 26 26.08 -4.06 -9.74
C GLN A 26 24.65 -4.03 -9.18
N LEU A 27 24.19 -5.12 -8.56
CA LEU A 27 22.85 -5.20 -7.98
C LEU A 27 22.66 -4.15 -6.87
N LYS A 28 23.64 -3.96 -5.99
CA LYS A 28 23.59 -2.91 -4.96
C LYS A 28 23.54 -1.50 -5.53
N SER A 29 24.19 -1.27 -6.68
CA SER A 29 24.17 0.03 -7.34
C SER A 29 22.81 0.35 -7.97
N VAL A 30 22.07 -0.68 -8.38
CA VAL A 30 20.72 -0.55 -8.96
C VAL A 30 19.66 -0.45 -7.87
N LEU A 31 19.78 -1.25 -6.80
CA LEU A 31 18.93 -1.20 -5.61
C LEU A 31 19.50 -0.20 -4.59
N ASN A 32 19.77 1.02 -5.05
CA ASN A 32 20.25 2.10 -4.19
C ASN A 32 19.11 2.69 -3.33
N ASP A 33 19.47 3.53 -2.37
CA ASP A 33 18.50 4.14 -1.45
C ASP A 33 17.45 4.98 -2.18
N GLU A 34 17.84 5.70 -3.24
CA GLU A 34 16.93 6.48 -4.09
C GLU A 34 15.85 5.62 -4.74
N PHE A 35 16.22 4.46 -5.30
CA PHE A 35 15.25 3.52 -5.88
C PHE A 35 14.30 2.96 -4.81
N ILE A 36 14.81 2.67 -3.61
CA ILE A 36 14.01 2.14 -2.50
C ILE A 36 13.00 3.20 -2.03
N GLU A 37 13.43 4.45 -1.86
CA GLU A 37 12.56 5.57 -1.46
C GLU A 37 11.49 5.89 -2.50
N GLN A 38 11.86 5.88 -3.79
CA GLN A 38 10.92 6.06 -4.88
C GLN A 38 9.87 4.95 -4.90
N LYS A 39 10.29 3.70 -4.72
CA LYS A 39 9.38 2.55 -4.66
C LYS A 39 8.43 2.64 -3.47
N ALA A 40 8.94 2.97 -2.27
CA ALA A 40 8.11 3.15 -1.09
C ALA A 40 7.09 4.28 -1.25
N SER A 41 7.47 5.37 -1.93
CA SER A 41 6.57 6.48 -2.22
C SER A 41 5.43 6.07 -3.18
N ASN A 42 5.73 5.25 -4.18
CA ASN A 42 4.72 4.73 -5.10
C ASN A 42 3.77 3.72 -4.41
N ASP A 43 4.29 2.85 -3.55
CA ASP A 43 3.45 1.90 -2.79
C ASP A 43 2.47 2.67 -1.87
N LEU A 44 2.90 3.80 -1.30
CA LEU A 44 2.02 4.70 -0.54
C LEU A 44 0.97 5.38 -1.41
N SER A 45 1.30 5.81 -2.63
CA SER A 45 0.30 6.41 -3.53
C SER A 45 -0.76 5.40 -3.96
N ASP A 46 -0.36 4.15 -4.22
CA ASP A 46 -1.29 3.09 -4.60
C ASP A 46 -2.24 2.74 -3.44
N PHE A 47 -1.72 2.73 -2.21
CA PHE A 47 -2.55 2.55 -1.02
C PHE A 47 -3.51 3.73 -0.80
N GLN A 48 -3.06 4.96 -1.02
CA GLN A 48 -3.93 6.14 -0.96
C GLN A 48 -5.04 6.06 -2.01
N GLU A 49 -4.72 5.67 -3.24
CA GLU A 49 -5.71 5.51 -4.31
C GLU A 49 -6.73 4.41 -3.97
N PHE A 50 -6.29 3.30 -3.38
CA PHE A 50 -7.18 2.26 -2.88
C PHE A 50 -8.16 2.80 -1.82
N LEU A 51 -7.69 3.58 -0.85
CA LEU A 51 -8.55 4.19 0.17
C LEU A 51 -9.57 5.16 -0.43
N LEU A 52 -9.15 5.94 -1.44
CA LEU A 52 -10.03 6.89 -2.13
C LEU A 52 -11.07 6.21 -3.03
N LYS A 53 -10.80 4.99 -3.50
CA LYS A 53 -11.77 4.14 -4.23
C LYS A 53 -12.72 3.38 -3.30
N GLY A 54 -12.62 3.58 -1.99
CA GLY A 54 -13.54 3.00 -1.01
C GLY A 54 -14.99 3.43 -1.26
N PRO A 55 -15.98 2.64 -0.78
CA PRO A 55 -17.38 2.98 -0.93
C PRO A 55 -17.71 4.30 -0.22
N ILE A 56 -18.31 5.23 -0.96
CA ILE A 56 -18.83 6.49 -0.43
C ILE A 56 -20.34 6.38 -0.20
N MET A 57 -20.85 7.13 0.78
CA MET A 57 -22.30 7.21 1.00
C MET A 57 -22.98 7.83 -0.21
N ASN A 58 -24.04 7.19 -0.69
CA ASN A 58 -24.97 7.84 -1.61
C ASN A 58 -25.80 8.90 -0.86
N GLU A 59 -26.55 9.72 -1.61
CA GLU A 59 -27.29 10.85 -1.02
C GLU A 59 -28.32 10.41 0.03
N GLU A 60 -28.97 9.27 -0.18
CA GLU A 60 -29.95 8.72 0.76
C GLU A 60 -29.29 8.25 2.06
N GLN A 61 -28.20 7.49 1.95
CA GLN A 61 -27.38 7.06 3.10
C GLN A 61 -26.84 8.26 3.88
N TYR A 62 -26.43 9.32 3.17
CA TYR A 62 -25.97 10.55 3.80
C TYR A 62 -27.09 11.27 4.58
N LYS A 63 -28.30 11.37 4.00
CA LYS A 63 -29.48 11.94 4.69
C LYS A 63 -29.83 11.14 5.94
N GLN A 64 -29.82 9.80 5.85
CA GLN A 64 -30.06 8.93 6.99
C GLN A 64 -28.98 9.10 8.08
N HIS A 65 -27.71 9.18 7.70
CA HIS A 65 -26.61 9.42 8.64
C HIS A 65 -26.82 10.74 9.40
N GLN A 66 -27.21 11.83 8.72
CA GLN A 66 -27.49 13.11 9.38
C GLN A 66 -28.66 13.03 10.37
N ALA A 67 -29.76 12.37 9.99
CA ALA A 67 -30.91 12.18 10.88
C ALA A 67 -30.50 11.39 12.13
N ASN A 68 -29.75 10.29 11.95
CA ASN A 68 -29.22 9.49 13.06
C ASN A 68 -28.32 10.32 13.98
N ARG A 69 -27.42 11.13 13.43
CA ARG A 69 -26.55 12.04 14.20
C ARG A 69 -27.34 13.01 15.08
N LYS A 70 -28.40 13.62 14.53
CA LYS A 70 -29.27 14.53 15.29
C LYS A 70 -29.97 13.80 16.44
N ASN A 71 -30.49 12.59 16.18
CA ASN A 71 -31.14 11.76 17.19
C ASN A 71 -30.18 11.33 18.30
N PHE A 72 -28.95 10.93 17.97
CA PHE A 72 -27.97 10.55 18.98
C PHE A 72 -27.50 11.73 19.83
N ASN A 73 -27.41 12.93 19.26
CA ASN A 73 -27.06 14.12 20.03
C ASN A 73 -28.18 14.46 21.03
N SER A 74 -29.45 14.35 20.64
CA SER A 74 -30.56 14.61 21.55
C SER A 74 -30.64 13.60 22.70
N TRP A 75 -30.20 12.36 22.49
CA TRP A 75 -30.03 11.37 23.57
C TRP A 75 -28.89 11.69 24.53
N ARG A 76 -27.80 12.29 24.04
CA ARG A 76 -26.64 12.68 24.87
C ARG A 76 -26.86 13.95 25.68
N THR A 77 -27.79 14.80 25.27
CA THR A 77 -28.13 16.06 25.94
C THR A 77 -29.32 15.95 26.88
N LYS A 78 -29.88 14.74 27.07
CA LYS A 78 -30.80 14.41 28.17
C LYS A 78 -30.00 13.88 29.35
#